data_AF-J9CQ05-F1
#
_entry.id   AF-J9CQ05-F1
#
_cell.length_a   1.000
_cell.length_b   1.000
_cell.length_c   1.000
_cell.angle_alpha   90.00
_cell.angle_beta   90.00
_cell.angle_gamma   90.00
#
_symmetry.space_group_name_H-M   'P 1'
#
loop_
_entity.id
_entity.type
_entity.pdbx_description
1 polymer ?
#
loop_
_entity_poly.entity_id
_entity_poly.type
_entity_poly.pdbx_seq_one_letter_code
_entity_poly.pdbx_strand_id
1 'polypeptide(L)'
;MLLGHEYEILSRIPEHFTLHNSNYFIFNQKKLTDEFHSTEIDSLMSLTDQGILSKKGDLIYIDINNWIDLFIKELEKTMINLGYSFICKYNKDESLIQFQSKESEDISKEFQLNFNPNAEEVYNLNNVIHFCIPMSFEFSLFWLDLINNHNILIMFCEFLNNEFERFQYDKKIRFNFFDGLELGDINHIYHKSISSYFTKKQFNKNIISEELNQKIKMFISKEDYEAYQITINKSNIAVVKLKNEIIFFSFLEDKLYYSQETLQELENLKELLLNKVSEYNQIMLINRTKLIDSKHKSSIIIFNIFSYLAISLNFFIYTLNLNNQYLKFATATISIISLLAIIWWIIIPVIKISRFSWEI
;
A
#
# COMPACT_ATOMS: atom_id res chain seq x y z
N MET A 1 -18.42 -20.67 -7.38
CA MET A 1 -19.66 -20.00 -6.99
C MET A 1 -19.23 -18.98 -5.97
N LEU A 2 -19.33 -17.69 -6.31
CA LEU A 2 -19.01 -16.59 -5.39
C LEU A 2 -20.14 -16.51 -4.38
N LEU A 3 -19.84 -16.47 -3.09
CA LEU A 3 -20.84 -16.12 -2.07
C LEU A 3 -21.29 -14.67 -2.34
N GLY A 4 -22.60 -14.46 -2.40
CA GLY A 4 -23.24 -13.23 -2.86
C GLY A 4 -23.35 -12.11 -1.80
N HIS A 5 -24.07 -11.06 -2.19
CA HIS A 5 -24.27 -9.83 -1.41
C HIS A 5 -24.86 -10.09 -0.01
N GLU A 6 -25.70 -11.13 0.13
CA GLU A 6 -26.30 -11.54 1.40
C GLU A 6 -25.27 -11.88 2.48
N TYR A 7 -24.09 -12.39 2.10
CA TYR A 7 -23.02 -12.72 3.04
C TYR A 7 -22.11 -11.53 3.37
N GLU A 8 -22.02 -10.55 2.48
CA GLU A 8 -21.40 -9.26 2.78
C GLU A 8 -22.20 -8.56 3.87
N ILE A 9 -23.54 -8.54 3.74
CA ILE A 9 -24.45 -8.00 4.75
C ILE A 9 -24.34 -8.78 6.06
N LEU A 10 -24.29 -10.13 6.00
CA LEU A 10 -24.07 -10.98 7.17
C LEU A 10 -22.78 -10.60 7.92
N SER A 11 -21.71 -10.24 7.20
CA SER A 11 -20.42 -9.83 7.78
C SER A 11 -20.46 -8.45 8.44
N ARG A 12 -21.49 -7.62 8.19
CA ARG A 12 -21.70 -6.32 8.82
C ARG A 12 -22.54 -6.41 10.09
N ILE A 13 -23.24 -7.52 10.32
CA ILE A 13 -24.03 -7.74 11.56
C ILE A 13 -23.23 -7.47 12.83
N PRO A 14 -21.97 -7.92 12.96
CA PRO A 14 -21.23 -7.72 14.20
C PRO A 14 -20.79 -6.26 14.47
N GLU A 15 -20.96 -5.36 13.49
CA GLU A 15 -20.74 -3.91 13.69
C GLU A 15 -21.85 -3.28 14.55
N HIS A 16 -23.08 -3.79 14.42
CA HIS A 16 -24.27 -3.20 15.03
C HIS A 16 -24.84 -4.05 16.18
N PHE A 17 -24.50 -5.35 16.22
CA PHE A 17 -25.10 -6.31 17.13
C PHE A 17 -24.05 -7.11 17.90
N THR A 18 -24.35 -7.36 19.17
CA THR A 18 -23.46 -8.14 20.06
C THR A 18 -23.74 -9.64 19.96
N LEU A 19 -22.65 -10.41 19.97
CA LEU A 19 -22.71 -11.85 20.06
C LEU A 19 -23.21 -12.28 21.46
N HIS A 20 -24.25 -13.12 21.50
CA HIS A 20 -24.79 -13.72 22.72
C HIS A 20 -24.38 -15.19 22.84
N ASN A 21 -23.88 -15.59 24.01
CA ASN A 21 -23.52 -16.96 24.37
C ASN A 21 -22.58 -17.66 23.37
N SER A 22 -21.70 -16.89 22.72
CA SER A 22 -20.71 -17.33 21.72
C SER A 22 -21.24 -18.04 20.47
N ASN A 23 -22.55 -18.25 20.33
CA ASN A 23 -23.12 -19.05 19.24
C ASN A 23 -24.16 -18.31 18.40
N TYR A 24 -24.77 -17.23 18.92
CA TYR A 24 -25.86 -16.54 18.24
C TYR A 24 -25.73 -15.03 18.30
N PHE A 25 -25.94 -14.36 17.16
CA PHE A 25 -26.42 -12.97 17.20
C PHE A 25 -27.93 -12.98 17.37
N ILE A 26 -28.42 -12.25 18.38
CA ILE A 26 -29.84 -12.18 18.71
C ILE A 26 -30.24 -10.72 18.82
N PHE A 27 -31.16 -10.28 17.97
CA PHE A 27 -31.63 -8.90 17.97
C PHE A 27 -33.07 -8.78 17.48
N ASN A 28 -33.69 -7.64 17.78
CA ASN A 28 -35.05 -7.35 17.36
C ASN A 28 -35.06 -6.89 15.89
N GLN A 29 -36.03 -7.35 15.10
CA GLN A 29 -36.20 -6.96 13.70
C GLN A 29 -36.29 -5.45 13.52
N LYS A 30 -36.90 -4.71 14.46
CA LYS A 30 -36.95 -3.25 14.41
C LYS A 30 -35.56 -2.61 14.43
N LYS A 31 -34.63 -3.15 15.22
CA LYS A 31 -33.24 -2.65 15.23
C LYS A 31 -32.56 -2.94 13.89
N LEU A 32 -32.86 -4.07 13.26
CA LEU A 32 -32.33 -4.36 11.92
C LEU A 32 -32.82 -3.31 10.89
N THR A 33 -34.09 -2.89 10.95
CA THR A 33 -34.62 -1.83 10.07
C THR A 33 -34.08 -0.44 10.36
N ASP A 34 -33.57 -0.20 11.57
CA ASP A 34 -32.97 1.07 11.93
C ASP A 34 -31.53 1.20 11.37
N GLU A 35 -30.82 0.08 11.20
CA GLU A 35 -29.41 0.05 10.80
C GLU A 35 -29.17 -0.32 9.32
N PHE A 36 -30.09 -1.04 8.68
CA PHE A 36 -29.93 -1.55 7.30
C PHE A 36 -31.07 -1.11 6.38
N HIS A 37 -30.76 -0.97 5.09
CA HIS A 37 -31.75 -0.66 4.06
C HIS A 37 -32.68 -1.86 3.80
N SER A 38 -33.93 -1.59 3.40
CA SER A 38 -34.92 -2.64 3.12
C SER A 38 -34.42 -3.74 2.16
N THR A 39 -33.69 -3.36 1.11
CA THR A 39 -33.10 -4.31 0.16
C THR A 39 -32.02 -5.20 0.79
N GLU A 40 -31.21 -4.65 1.70
CA GLU A 40 -30.20 -5.43 2.43
C GLU A 40 -30.86 -6.41 3.40
N ILE A 41 -31.96 -6.00 4.03
CA ILE A 41 -32.74 -6.86 4.92
C ILE A 41 -33.33 -8.03 4.15
N ASP A 42 -33.93 -7.78 2.98
CA ASP A 42 -34.50 -8.83 2.14
C ASP A 42 -33.42 -9.84 1.70
N SER A 43 -32.23 -9.35 1.32
CA SER A 43 -31.07 -10.19 1.01
C SER A 43 -30.58 -11.00 2.22
N LEU A 44 -30.47 -10.39 3.41
CA LEU A 44 -30.10 -11.11 4.63
C LEU A 44 -31.13 -12.19 4.98
N MET A 45 -32.42 -11.91 4.80
CA MET A 45 -33.51 -12.85 5.12
C MET A 45 -33.51 -14.08 4.20
N SER A 46 -32.94 -14.02 2.99
CA SER A 46 -32.81 -15.22 2.14
C SER A 46 -31.86 -16.27 2.73
N LEU A 47 -31.01 -15.89 3.70
CA LEU A 47 -30.17 -16.84 4.46
C LEU A 47 -30.98 -17.73 5.42
N THR A 48 -32.29 -17.50 5.56
CA THR A 48 -33.20 -18.40 6.29
C THR A 48 -33.26 -19.77 5.61
N ASP A 49 -33.29 -19.81 4.28
CA ASP A 49 -33.39 -21.06 3.50
C ASP A 49 -32.13 -21.92 3.65
N GLN A 50 -31.01 -21.30 4.02
CA GLN A 50 -29.73 -21.94 4.27
C GLN A 50 -29.52 -22.33 5.74
N GLY A 51 -30.47 -22.01 6.61
CA GLY A 51 -30.41 -22.32 8.03
C GLY A 51 -29.45 -21.45 8.85
N ILE A 52 -28.86 -20.40 8.27
CA ILE A 52 -27.98 -19.46 9.00
C ILE A 52 -28.82 -18.51 9.85
N LEU A 53 -29.98 -18.09 9.32
CA LEU A 53 -30.88 -17.17 9.99
C LEU A 53 -32.18 -17.88 10.39
N SER A 54 -32.74 -17.54 11.54
CA SER A 54 -34.10 -17.92 11.90
C SER A 54 -34.83 -16.78 12.59
N LYS A 55 -36.15 -16.75 12.41
CA LYS A 55 -37.03 -15.73 13.00
C LYS A 55 -38.02 -16.38 13.97
N LYS A 56 -38.11 -15.85 15.19
CA LYS A 56 -39.11 -16.26 16.19
C LYS A 56 -39.81 -15.01 16.73
N GLY A 57 -41.03 -14.77 16.27
CA GLY A 57 -41.73 -13.51 16.53
C GLY A 57 -40.95 -12.33 15.94
N ASP A 58 -40.67 -11.31 16.75
CA ASP A 58 -39.90 -10.12 16.35
C ASP A 58 -38.39 -10.27 16.55
N LEU A 59 -37.92 -11.44 17.00
CA LEU A 59 -36.50 -11.71 17.20
C LEU A 59 -35.91 -12.45 16.01
N ILE A 60 -34.74 -11.98 15.59
CA ILE A 60 -33.88 -12.60 14.58
C ILE A 60 -32.72 -13.27 15.30
N TYR A 61 -32.41 -14.49 14.88
CA TYR A 61 -31.32 -15.31 15.38
C TYR A 61 -30.42 -15.66 14.21
N ILE A 62 -29.13 -15.35 14.31
CA ILE A 62 -28.10 -15.79 13.35
C ILE A 62 -27.23 -16.82 14.05
N ASP A 63 -27.20 -18.04 13.51
CA ASP A 63 -26.41 -19.17 14.02
C ASP A 63 -24.99 -19.13 13.44
N ILE A 64 -24.02 -18.85 14.31
CA ILE A 64 -22.60 -18.77 13.92
C ILE A 64 -22.06 -20.13 13.50
N ASN A 65 -22.52 -21.22 14.12
CA ASN A 65 -22.02 -22.54 13.78
C ASN A 65 -22.40 -22.90 12.35
N ASN A 66 -23.65 -22.63 11.95
CA ASN A 66 -24.10 -22.89 10.58
C ASN A 66 -23.38 -21.98 9.57
N TRP A 67 -23.07 -20.75 9.95
CA TRP A 67 -22.26 -19.84 9.13
C TRP A 67 -20.84 -20.37 8.93
N ILE A 68 -20.17 -20.82 9.99
CA ILE A 68 -18.82 -21.40 9.91
C ILE A 68 -18.81 -22.70 9.13
N ASP A 69 -19.80 -23.58 9.36
CA ASP A 69 -19.94 -24.84 8.64
C ASP A 69 -20.11 -24.60 7.12
N LEU A 70 -20.88 -23.57 6.73
CA LEU A 70 -20.98 -23.14 5.34
C LEU A 70 -19.63 -22.65 4.80
N PHE A 71 -18.95 -21.77 5.55
CA PHE A 71 -17.63 -21.25 5.16
C PHE A 71 -16.65 -22.40 4.90
N ILE A 72 -16.53 -23.34 5.84
CA ILE A 72 -15.63 -24.49 5.72
C ILE A 72 -15.97 -25.32 4.49
N LYS A 73 -17.25 -25.62 4.28
CA LYS A 73 -17.69 -26.41 3.14
C LYS A 73 -17.34 -25.76 1.80
N GLU A 74 -17.59 -24.46 1.64
CA GLU A 74 -17.26 -23.76 0.40
C GLU A 74 -15.75 -23.53 0.25
N LEU A 75 -15.02 -23.32 1.35
CA LEU A 75 -13.57 -23.20 1.36
C LEU A 75 -12.91 -24.52 0.89
N GLU A 76 -13.27 -25.65 1.49
CA GLU A 76 -12.74 -26.98 1.12
C GLU A 76 -13.00 -27.29 -0.35
N LYS A 77 -14.22 -27.03 -0.83
CA LYS A 77 -14.58 -27.19 -2.24
C LYS A 77 -13.72 -26.33 -3.15
N THR A 78 -13.45 -25.08 -2.74
CA THR A 78 -12.63 -24.16 -3.54
C THR A 78 -11.16 -24.58 -3.53
N MET A 79 -10.62 -25.00 -2.38
CA MET A 79 -9.27 -25.56 -2.27
C MET A 79 -9.08 -26.81 -3.15
N ILE A 80 -10.03 -27.74 -3.13
CA ILE A 80 -10.00 -28.96 -3.96
C ILE A 80 -9.97 -28.61 -5.45
N ASN A 81 -10.76 -27.60 -5.87
CA ASN A 81 -10.76 -27.15 -7.27
C ASN A 81 -9.41 -26.56 -7.70
N LEU A 82 -8.61 -26.06 -6.76
CA LEU A 82 -7.24 -25.58 -7.00
C LEU A 82 -6.18 -26.68 -6.95
N GLY A 83 -6.56 -27.91 -6.62
CA GLY A 83 -5.64 -29.04 -6.46
C GLY A 83 -5.03 -29.16 -5.06
N TYR A 84 -5.48 -28.38 -4.08
CA TYR A 84 -5.04 -28.52 -2.70
C TYR A 84 -5.94 -29.47 -1.91
N SER A 85 -5.34 -30.27 -1.03
CA SER A 85 -6.03 -31.32 -0.28
C SER A 85 -5.85 -31.11 1.22
N PHE A 86 -6.73 -30.29 1.81
CA PHE A 86 -6.78 -30.04 3.25
C PHE A 86 -8.05 -30.66 3.88
N ILE A 87 -7.97 -30.99 5.16
CA ILE A 87 -9.11 -31.29 6.03
C ILE A 87 -9.29 -30.09 6.94
N CYS A 88 -10.49 -29.51 6.94
CA CYS A 88 -10.85 -28.39 7.80
C CYS A 88 -11.74 -28.90 8.93
N LYS A 89 -11.35 -28.68 10.19
CA LYS A 89 -12.13 -29.06 11.38
C LYS A 89 -12.44 -27.85 12.22
N TYR A 90 -13.72 -27.65 12.54
CA TYR A 90 -14.15 -26.59 13.45
C TYR A 90 -14.29 -27.12 14.87
N ASN A 91 -13.54 -26.54 15.80
CA ASN A 91 -13.73 -26.70 17.24
C ASN A 91 -14.69 -25.61 17.75
N LYS A 92 -15.93 -26.01 18.07
CA LYS A 92 -17.00 -25.11 18.53
C LYS A 92 -16.69 -24.50 19.89
N ASP A 93 -16.08 -25.27 20.79
CA ASP A 93 -15.83 -24.83 22.17
C ASP A 93 -14.77 -23.73 22.25
N GLU A 94 -13.77 -23.80 21.36
CA GLU A 94 -12.65 -22.86 21.31
C GLU A 94 -12.80 -21.79 20.22
N SER A 95 -13.86 -21.86 19.40
CA SER A 95 -14.05 -20.99 18.23
C SER A 95 -12.83 -20.96 17.30
N LEU A 96 -12.33 -22.16 16.96
CA LEU A 96 -11.07 -22.35 16.25
C LEU A 96 -11.25 -23.29 15.06
N ILE A 97 -10.62 -22.96 13.92
CA ILE A 97 -10.54 -23.84 12.76
C ILE A 97 -9.13 -24.41 12.64
N GLN A 98 -9.05 -25.74 12.61
CA GLN A 98 -7.82 -26.47 12.34
C GLN A 98 -7.79 -26.92 10.88
N PHE A 99 -6.69 -26.62 10.21
CA PHE A 99 -6.39 -27.05 8.85
C PHE A 99 -5.28 -28.08 8.88
N GLN A 100 -5.54 -29.28 8.36
CA GLN A 100 -4.57 -30.36 8.28
C GLN A 100 -4.37 -30.79 6.82
N SER A 101 -3.12 -30.86 6.37
CA SER A 101 -2.82 -31.39 5.02
C SER A 101 -3.11 -32.89 4.97
N LYS A 102 -3.77 -33.37 3.90
CA LYS A 102 -3.95 -34.83 3.68
C LYS A 102 -2.68 -35.51 3.21
N GLU A 103 -1.73 -34.74 2.67
CA GLU A 103 -0.49 -35.26 2.09
C GLU A 103 0.64 -35.33 3.13
N SER A 104 0.53 -34.55 4.21
CA SER A 104 1.48 -34.52 5.32
C SER A 104 0.73 -34.35 6.63
N GLU A 105 0.58 -35.43 7.39
CA GLU A 105 -0.13 -35.42 8.69
C GLU A 105 0.51 -34.47 9.71
N ASP A 106 1.80 -34.15 9.54
CA ASP A 106 2.58 -33.26 10.42
C ASP A 106 2.29 -31.77 10.18
N ILE A 107 1.63 -31.40 9.08
CA ILE A 107 1.30 -30.01 8.77
C ILE A 107 -0.12 -29.71 9.26
N SER A 108 -0.18 -29.07 10.44
CA SER A 108 -1.42 -28.56 11.05
C SER A 108 -1.28 -27.08 11.40
N LYS A 109 -2.25 -26.26 10.98
CA LYS A 109 -2.35 -24.85 11.38
C LYS A 109 -3.72 -24.55 11.97
N GLU A 110 -3.71 -23.72 13.01
CA GLU A 110 -4.89 -23.35 13.78
C GLU A 110 -5.17 -21.85 13.62
N PHE A 111 -6.44 -21.52 13.43
CA PHE A 111 -6.92 -20.14 13.25
C PHE A 111 -8.07 -19.86 14.19
N GLN A 112 -7.93 -18.79 14.97
CA GLN A 112 -9.02 -18.27 15.78
C GLN A 112 -10.02 -17.52 14.91
N LEU A 113 -11.29 -17.57 15.30
CA LEU A 113 -12.37 -16.87 14.61
C LEU A 113 -12.70 -15.56 15.31
N ASN A 114 -12.70 -14.45 14.56
CA ASN A 114 -13.06 -13.15 15.09
C ASN A 114 -14.40 -12.66 14.55
N PHE A 115 -15.33 -12.42 15.48
CA PHE A 115 -16.63 -11.82 15.26
C PHE A 115 -16.78 -10.43 15.90
N ASN A 116 -15.73 -9.88 16.49
CA ASN A 116 -15.76 -8.55 17.12
C ASN A 116 -14.91 -7.55 16.31
N PRO A 117 -15.53 -6.52 15.71
CA PRO A 117 -14.81 -5.54 14.88
C PRO A 117 -13.89 -4.62 15.69
N ASN A 118 -14.03 -4.60 17.02
CA ASN A 118 -13.26 -3.77 17.96
C ASN A 118 -12.24 -4.55 18.80
N ALA A 119 -11.98 -5.82 18.46
CA ALA A 119 -11.11 -6.66 19.28
C ALA A 119 -9.63 -6.28 19.16
N GLU A 120 -9.17 -5.34 20.00
CA GLU A 120 -7.79 -4.85 20.02
C GLU A 120 -6.74 -5.96 20.27
N GLU A 121 -7.08 -6.95 21.08
CA GLU A 121 -6.18 -8.04 21.47
C GLU A 121 -5.91 -9.03 20.32
N VAL A 122 -6.80 -9.08 19.33
CA VAL A 122 -6.72 -10.00 18.17
C VAL A 122 -5.70 -9.52 17.14
N TYR A 123 -5.38 -8.22 17.12
CA TYR A 123 -4.46 -7.61 16.16
C TYR A 123 -2.99 -8.05 16.33
N ASN A 124 -2.65 -8.72 17.44
CA ASN A 124 -1.30 -9.26 17.70
C ASN A 124 -1.17 -10.76 17.38
N LEU A 125 -2.24 -11.43 16.96
CA LEU A 125 -2.25 -12.87 16.68
C LEU A 125 -1.96 -13.14 15.20
N ASN A 126 -1.04 -14.07 14.91
CA ASN A 126 -0.59 -14.33 13.54
C ASN A 126 -1.58 -15.19 12.72
N ASN A 127 -2.63 -15.77 13.32
CA ASN A 127 -3.58 -16.68 12.66
C ASN A 127 -5.03 -16.43 13.11
N VAL A 128 -5.70 -15.46 12.49
CA VAL A 128 -7.10 -15.13 12.78
C VAL A 128 -7.87 -15.02 11.48
N ILE A 129 -9.05 -15.65 11.40
CA ILE A 129 -10.00 -15.46 10.30
C ILE A 129 -11.13 -14.56 10.80
N HIS A 130 -11.32 -13.44 10.11
CA HIS A 130 -12.32 -12.44 10.46
C HIS A 130 -13.64 -12.73 9.73
N PHE A 131 -14.70 -12.87 10.52
CA PHE A 131 -16.09 -13.00 10.07
C PHE A 131 -16.85 -11.66 10.15
N CYS A 132 -16.14 -10.58 10.49
CA CYS A 132 -16.64 -9.22 10.53
C CYS A 132 -15.66 -8.29 9.82
N ILE A 133 -16.12 -7.10 9.44
CA ILE A 133 -15.25 -6.06 8.91
C ILE A 133 -14.57 -5.35 10.10
N PRO A 134 -13.25 -5.47 10.30
CA PRO A 134 -12.57 -4.82 11.42
C PRO A 134 -12.56 -3.29 11.24
N MET A 135 -12.79 -2.53 12.33
CA MET A 135 -12.80 -1.05 12.27
C MET A 135 -11.41 -0.45 12.05
N SER A 136 -10.37 -1.14 12.51
CA SER A 136 -8.99 -0.66 12.43
C SER A 136 -8.03 -1.80 12.17
N PHE A 137 -7.85 -2.21 10.92
CA PHE A 137 -6.61 -2.86 10.47
C PHE A 137 -6.54 -3.04 8.95
N GLU A 138 -5.32 -2.95 8.38
CA GLU A 138 -5.00 -3.18 6.97
C GLU A 138 -4.66 -4.66 6.65
N PHE A 139 -4.75 -5.58 7.63
CA PHE A 139 -4.21 -6.95 7.49
C PHE A 139 -5.08 -8.02 8.16
N SER A 140 -6.28 -8.28 7.65
CA SER A 140 -7.16 -9.35 8.15
C SER A 140 -7.43 -10.40 7.07
N LEU A 141 -7.33 -11.69 7.45
CA LEU A 141 -7.85 -12.79 6.63
C LEU A 141 -9.38 -12.75 6.71
N PHE A 142 -10.02 -12.09 5.76
CA PHE A 142 -11.47 -12.02 5.71
C PHE A 142 -12.04 -13.29 5.07
N TRP A 143 -13.04 -13.88 5.73
CA TRP A 143 -13.58 -15.19 5.33
C TRP A 143 -14.16 -15.20 3.90
N LEU A 144 -14.80 -14.12 3.46
CA LEU A 144 -15.32 -14.01 2.09
C LEU A 144 -14.18 -13.94 1.07
N ASP A 145 -13.08 -13.26 1.37
CA ASP A 145 -11.94 -13.17 0.47
C ASP A 145 -11.30 -14.55 0.23
N LEU A 146 -11.28 -15.42 1.24
CA LEU A 146 -10.78 -16.79 1.10
C LEU A 146 -11.63 -17.65 0.16
N ILE A 147 -12.93 -17.36 0.01
CA ILE A 147 -13.81 -18.09 -0.91
C ILE A 147 -13.85 -17.41 -2.29
N ASN A 148 -13.87 -16.08 -2.31
CA ASN A 148 -14.19 -15.31 -3.49
C ASN A 148 -12.95 -14.83 -4.27
N ASN A 149 -11.78 -14.73 -3.63
CA ASN A 149 -10.55 -14.27 -4.26
C ASN A 149 -9.55 -15.42 -4.44
N HIS A 150 -9.45 -15.89 -5.68
CA HIS A 150 -8.58 -17.00 -6.08
C HIS A 150 -7.11 -16.82 -5.65
N ASN A 151 -6.55 -15.62 -5.80
CA ASN A 151 -5.15 -15.36 -5.47
C ASN A 151 -4.92 -15.41 -3.95
N ILE A 152 -5.85 -14.84 -3.18
CA ILE A 152 -5.80 -14.89 -1.71
C ILE A 152 -5.90 -16.34 -1.23
N LEU A 153 -6.79 -17.13 -1.84
CA LEU A 153 -6.92 -18.55 -1.49
C LEU A 153 -5.68 -19.36 -1.83
N ILE A 154 -5.07 -19.17 -3.01
CA ILE A 154 -3.82 -19.88 -3.35
C ILE A 154 -2.74 -19.57 -2.31
N MET A 155 -2.55 -18.28 -2.02
CA MET A 155 -1.58 -17.88 -1.00
C MET A 155 -1.90 -18.47 0.38
N PHE A 156 -3.19 -18.61 0.70
CA PHE A 156 -3.60 -19.19 1.97
C PHE A 156 -3.25 -20.67 2.02
N CYS A 157 -3.51 -21.42 0.94
CA CYS A 157 -3.11 -22.82 0.80
C CYS A 157 -1.59 -23.01 0.88
N GLU A 158 -0.81 -22.15 0.23
CA GLU A 158 0.66 -22.17 0.32
C GLU A 158 1.14 -21.85 1.74
N PHE A 159 0.47 -20.90 2.42
CA PHE A 159 0.75 -20.64 3.84
C PHE A 159 0.46 -21.88 4.67
N LEU A 160 -0.66 -22.57 4.45
CA LEU A 160 -0.98 -23.81 5.14
C LEU A 160 0.10 -24.88 4.92
N ASN A 161 0.68 -24.96 3.72
CA ASN A 161 1.79 -25.87 3.38
C ASN A 161 3.18 -25.43 3.88
N ASN A 162 3.29 -24.38 4.71
CA ASN A 162 4.56 -23.84 5.23
C ASN A 162 5.52 -23.26 4.17
N GLU A 163 5.00 -22.96 2.97
CA GLU A 163 5.72 -22.18 1.95
C GLU A 163 5.91 -20.72 2.43
N PHE A 164 5.03 -20.24 3.32
CA PHE A 164 5.16 -18.95 3.99
C PHE A 164 5.25 -19.13 5.51
N GLU A 165 6.16 -18.38 6.16
CA GLU A 165 6.21 -18.31 7.63
C GLU A 165 5.01 -17.57 8.21
N ARG A 166 4.45 -16.61 7.48
CA ARG A 166 3.28 -15.80 7.87
C ARG A 166 2.43 -15.49 6.65
N PHE A 167 1.11 -15.59 6.77
CA PHE A 167 0.21 -15.09 5.75
C PHE A 167 0.24 -13.55 5.79
N GLN A 168 0.96 -12.93 4.85
CA GLN A 168 1.17 -11.48 4.81
C GLN A 168 0.83 -10.95 3.42
N TYR A 169 -0.47 -10.92 3.10
CA TYR A 169 -0.96 -10.37 1.84
C TYR A 169 -0.52 -8.92 1.60
N ASP A 170 -0.25 -8.17 2.67
CA ASP A 170 0.02 -6.74 2.53
C ASP A 170 1.30 -6.21 3.23
N LYS A 171 2.21 -7.06 3.76
CA LYS A 171 3.57 -6.61 4.16
C LYS A 171 4.53 -6.39 2.99
N LYS A 172 3.97 -6.13 1.81
CA LYS A 172 4.76 -5.71 0.67
C LYS A 172 5.28 -4.32 1.01
N ILE A 173 6.58 -4.10 0.89
CA ILE A 173 7.09 -2.74 1.02
C ILE A 173 6.68 -2.00 -0.26
N ARG A 174 5.78 -1.03 -0.10
CA ARG A 174 5.24 -0.22 -1.20
C ARG A 174 5.72 1.22 -1.04
N PHE A 175 6.24 1.78 -2.13
CA PHE A 175 6.47 3.20 -2.25
C PHE A 175 5.33 3.79 -3.08
N ASN A 176 4.49 4.58 -2.43
CA ASN A 176 3.28 5.19 -3.01
C ASN A 176 3.26 6.72 -2.81
N PHE A 177 4.33 7.33 -2.31
CA PHE A 177 4.47 8.78 -2.11
C PHE A 177 4.69 9.57 -3.42
N PHE A 178 4.30 9.00 -4.56
CA PHE A 178 4.47 9.57 -5.89
C PHE A 178 3.30 10.47 -6.31
N ASP A 179 2.41 10.82 -5.37
CA ASP A 179 1.26 11.67 -5.64
C ASP A 179 1.68 13.01 -6.26
N GLY A 180 1.04 13.34 -7.39
CA GLY A 180 1.32 14.56 -8.15
C GLY A 180 2.48 14.45 -9.15
N LEU A 181 3.17 13.30 -9.23
CA LEU A 181 4.17 13.02 -10.27
C LEU A 181 3.52 12.48 -11.55
N GLU A 182 4.11 12.82 -12.70
CA GLU A 182 3.71 12.23 -13.97
C GLU A 182 4.32 10.83 -14.14
N LEU A 183 3.71 9.98 -14.99
CA LEU A 183 4.23 8.62 -15.26
C LEU A 183 5.69 8.63 -15.73
N GLY A 184 6.10 9.67 -16.48
CA GLY A 184 7.49 9.84 -16.92
C GLY A 184 8.47 10.01 -15.75
N ASP A 185 8.06 10.71 -14.68
CA ASP A 185 8.88 10.91 -13.48
C ASP A 185 8.98 9.61 -12.67
N ILE A 186 7.87 8.87 -12.54
CA ILE A 186 7.86 7.54 -11.90
C ILE A 186 8.77 6.57 -12.65
N ASN A 187 8.78 6.61 -14.00
CA ASN A 187 9.71 5.85 -14.82
C ASN A 187 11.17 6.22 -14.52
N HIS A 188 11.46 7.51 -14.34
CA HIS A 188 12.80 7.96 -13.97
C HIS A 188 13.20 7.50 -12.57
N ILE A 189 12.29 7.56 -11.59
CA ILE A 189 12.53 7.04 -10.24
C ILE A 189 12.89 5.54 -10.30
N TYR A 190 12.08 4.75 -11.02
CA TYR A 190 12.28 3.32 -11.13
C TYR A 190 13.57 2.95 -11.88
N HIS A 191 13.78 3.48 -13.08
CA HIS A 191 14.92 3.09 -13.92
C HIS A 191 16.23 3.78 -13.55
N LYS A 192 16.20 4.99 -12.98
CA LYS A 192 17.41 5.73 -12.61
C LYS A 192 17.64 5.72 -11.11
N SER A 193 16.75 6.29 -10.29
CA SER A 193 17.02 6.48 -8.86
C SER A 193 17.20 5.16 -8.11
N ILE A 194 16.20 4.28 -8.20
CA ILE A 194 16.22 3.01 -7.50
C ILE A 194 17.34 2.13 -8.07
N SER A 195 17.45 2.04 -9.40
CA SER A 195 18.51 1.28 -10.03
C SER A 195 19.92 1.78 -9.65
N SER A 196 20.15 3.11 -9.61
CA SER A 196 21.44 3.70 -9.26
C SER A 196 21.82 3.43 -7.82
N TYR A 197 20.86 3.51 -6.89
CA TYR A 197 21.06 3.20 -5.49
C TYR A 197 21.65 1.80 -5.31
N PHE A 198 21.00 0.79 -5.88
CA PHE A 198 21.45 -0.59 -5.73
C PHE A 198 22.76 -0.86 -6.45
N THR A 199 22.98 -0.26 -7.64
CA THR A 199 24.26 -0.36 -8.35
C THR A 199 25.42 0.28 -7.57
N LYS A 200 25.22 1.46 -6.95
CA LYS A 200 26.23 2.15 -6.13
C LYS A 200 26.62 1.32 -4.89
N LYS A 201 25.66 0.61 -4.32
CA LYS A 201 25.86 -0.34 -3.22
C LYS A 201 26.44 -1.69 -3.66
N GLN A 202 26.76 -1.86 -4.94
CA GLN A 202 27.30 -3.09 -5.53
C GLN A 202 26.38 -4.31 -5.41
N PHE A 203 25.06 -4.09 -5.29
CA PHE A 203 24.10 -5.18 -5.38
C PHE A 203 23.88 -5.58 -6.84
N ASN A 204 23.85 -6.89 -7.10
CA ASN A 204 23.68 -7.42 -8.44
C ASN A 204 22.25 -7.21 -8.92
N LYS A 205 22.08 -6.37 -9.94
CA LYS A 205 20.81 -6.22 -10.67
C LYS A 205 20.75 -7.26 -11.77
N ASN A 206 19.75 -8.13 -11.70
CA ASN A 206 19.50 -9.20 -12.65
C ASN A 206 18.13 -9.03 -13.30
N ILE A 207 17.96 -9.67 -14.47
CA ILE A 207 16.63 -9.91 -15.03
C ILE A 207 15.89 -10.81 -14.04
N ILE A 208 14.60 -10.55 -13.84
CA ILE A 208 13.77 -11.39 -12.99
C ILE A 208 13.72 -12.82 -13.53
N SER A 209 13.96 -13.81 -12.68
CA SER A 209 13.80 -15.21 -13.09
C SER A 209 12.33 -15.55 -13.34
N GLU A 210 12.06 -16.51 -14.22
CA GLU A 210 10.69 -16.93 -14.56
C GLU A 210 9.93 -17.44 -13.33
N GLU A 211 10.60 -18.22 -12.47
CA GLU A 211 10.04 -18.71 -11.21
C GLU A 211 9.63 -17.56 -10.26
N LEU A 212 10.52 -16.58 -10.09
CA LEU A 212 10.25 -15.42 -9.25
C LEU A 212 9.12 -14.56 -9.85
N ASN A 213 9.09 -14.45 -11.17
CA ASN A 213 8.03 -13.75 -11.89
C ASN A 213 6.66 -14.41 -11.68
N GLN A 214 6.59 -15.74 -11.74
CA GLN A 214 5.35 -16.49 -11.46
C GLN A 214 4.88 -16.28 -10.02
N LYS A 215 5.79 -16.34 -9.03
CA LYS A 215 5.47 -16.02 -7.63
C LYS A 215 4.90 -14.62 -7.49
N ILE A 216 5.49 -13.62 -8.15
CA ILE A 216 4.98 -12.23 -8.12
C ILE A 216 3.57 -12.10 -8.73
N LYS A 217 3.26 -12.82 -9.82
CA LYS A 217 1.92 -12.81 -10.42
C LYS A 217 0.84 -13.27 -9.44
N MET A 218 1.17 -14.14 -8.50
CA MET A 218 0.25 -14.55 -7.44
C MET A 218 -0.07 -13.40 -6.48
N PHE A 219 0.89 -12.49 -6.29
CA PHE A 219 0.74 -11.32 -5.43
C PHE A 219 0.17 -10.07 -6.14
N ILE A 220 0.22 -10.01 -7.46
CA ILE A 220 -0.19 -8.84 -8.27
C ILE A 220 -1.25 -9.27 -9.26
N SER A 221 -2.50 -8.85 -9.04
CA SER A 221 -3.65 -9.18 -9.91
C SER A 221 -3.68 -8.40 -11.24
N LYS A 222 -2.62 -7.64 -11.57
CA LYS A 222 -2.51 -6.86 -12.81
C LYS A 222 -1.63 -7.61 -13.80
N GLU A 223 -2.09 -7.73 -15.04
CA GLU A 223 -1.39 -8.49 -16.09
C GLU A 223 -0.11 -7.81 -16.59
N ASP A 224 -0.05 -6.48 -16.55
CA ASP A 224 1.09 -5.71 -17.04
C ASP A 224 1.84 -5.01 -15.89
N TYR A 225 3.05 -5.49 -15.59
CA TYR A 225 3.99 -4.82 -14.71
C TYR A 225 5.43 -4.96 -15.24
N GLU A 226 6.27 -3.98 -14.91
CA GLU A 226 7.71 -4.07 -15.13
C GLU A 226 8.38 -4.56 -13.85
N ALA A 227 9.28 -5.53 -13.94
CA ALA A 227 10.02 -6.04 -12.78
C ALA A 227 11.49 -6.34 -13.08
N TYR A 228 12.34 -6.22 -12.07
CA TYR A 228 13.71 -6.74 -12.08
C TYR A 228 14.10 -7.29 -10.71
N GLN A 229 15.19 -8.05 -10.65
CA GLN A 229 15.66 -8.71 -9.43
C GLN A 229 16.95 -8.09 -8.91
N ILE A 230 17.10 -8.07 -7.60
CA ILE A 230 18.30 -7.65 -6.86
C ILE A 230 18.62 -8.70 -5.82
N THR A 231 19.89 -9.04 -5.63
CA THR A 231 20.30 -9.96 -4.55
C THR A 231 21.00 -9.19 -3.43
N ILE A 232 20.48 -9.30 -2.20
CA ILE A 232 21.07 -8.76 -0.97
C ILE A 232 21.31 -9.92 0.01
N ASN A 233 22.57 -10.24 0.31
CA ASN A 233 22.97 -11.21 1.35
C ASN A 233 22.12 -12.51 1.36
N LYS A 234 21.97 -13.14 0.19
CA LYS A 234 21.16 -14.36 -0.10
C LYS A 234 19.66 -14.17 -0.29
N SER A 235 19.12 -12.98 0.01
CA SER A 235 17.73 -12.65 -0.30
C SER A 235 17.61 -12.13 -1.74
N ASN A 236 16.66 -12.66 -2.49
CA ASN A 236 16.28 -12.18 -3.81
C ASN A 236 15.12 -11.21 -3.68
N ILE A 237 15.37 -9.94 -4.00
CA ILE A 237 14.38 -8.88 -3.96
C ILE A 237 13.91 -8.63 -5.39
N ALA A 238 12.64 -8.86 -5.66
CA ALA A 238 12.02 -8.35 -6.86
C ALA A 238 11.52 -6.92 -6.64
N VAL A 239 11.94 -6.02 -7.51
CA VAL A 239 11.44 -4.64 -7.58
C VAL A 239 10.43 -4.58 -8.71
N VAL A 240 9.19 -4.26 -8.40
CA VAL A 240 8.08 -4.25 -9.33
C VAL A 240 7.50 -2.86 -9.43
N LYS A 241 7.36 -2.35 -10.65
CA LYS A 241 6.72 -1.08 -10.94
C LYS A 241 5.30 -1.29 -11.41
N LEU A 242 4.39 -0.62 -10.74
CA LEU A 242 3.01 -0.42 -11.15
C LEU A 242 2.80 1.05 -11.54
N LYS A 243 1.59 1.40 -12.01
CA LYS A 243 1.28 2.73 -12.55
C LYS A 243 1.65 3.89 -11.61
N ASN A 244 1.32 3.77 -10.31
CA ASN A 244 1.50 4.84 -9.32
C ASN A 244 2.28 4.38 -8.07
N GLU A 245 2.86 3.18 -8.10
CA GLU A 245 3.55 2.62 -6.94
C GLU A 245 4.69 1.70 -7.38
N ILE A 246 5.68 1.54 -6.50
CA ILE A 246 6.77 0.59 -6.67
C ILE A 246 6.74 -0.34 -5.48
N ILE A 247 6.70 -1.65 -5.74
CA ILE A 247 6.54 -2.71 -4.74
C ILE A 247 7.81 -3.55 -4.70
N PHE A 248 8.25 -3.89 -3.50
CA PHE A 248 9.41 -4.75 -3.26
C PHE A 248 8.96 -6.07 -2.65
N PHE A 249 9.40 -7.19 -3.24
CA PHE A 249 9.18 -8.54 -2.73
C PHE A 249 10.51 -9.18 -2.39
N SER A 250 10.78 -9.43 -1.11
CA SER A 250 12.03 -10.08 -0.68
C SER A 250 11.79 -11.57 -0.44
N PHE A 251 12.61 -12.42 -1.05
CA PHE A 251 12.53 -13.87 -0.91
C PHE A 251 13.85 -14.43 -0.37
N LEU A 252 13.77 -15.28 0.65
CA LEU A 252 14.89 -16.06 1.16
C LEU A 252 14.49 -17.53 1.11
N GLU A 253 15.28 -18.36 0.41
CA GLU A 253 14.98 -19.80 0.23
C GLU A 253 13.53 -20.02 -0.26
N ASP A 254 13.13 -19.24 -1.27
CA ASP A 254 11.80 -19.26 -1.89
C ASP A 254 10.62 -18.78 -1.02
N LYS A 255 10.87 -18.40 0.23
CA LYS A 255 9.86 -17.85 1.13
C LYS A 255 9.87 -16.33 1.09
N LEU A 256 8.69 -15.71 1.00
CA LEU A 256 8.56 -14.26 1.15
C LEU A 256 8.98 -13.85 2.57
N TYR A 257 10.17 -13.26 2.69
CA TYR A 257 10.79 -12.92 3.95
C TYR A 257 11.65 -11.67 3.78
N TYR A 258 11.39 -10.67 4.62
CA TYR A 258 12.17 -9.45 4.69
C TYR A 258 13.15 -9.55 5.86
N SER A 259 14.41 -9.84 5.55
CA SER A 259 15.47 -9.78 6.57
C SER A 259 15.59 -8.37 7.13
N GLN A 260 16.08 -8.24 8.38
CA GLN A 260 16.29 -6.93 9.01
C GLN A 260 17.19 -6.02 8.17
N GLU A 261 18.21 -6.58 7.51
CA GLU A 261 19.09 -5.86 6.58
C GLU A 261 18.32 -5.35 5.36
N THR A 262 17.46 -6.19 4.77
CA THR A 262 16.60 -5.79 3.65
C THR A 262 15.64 -4.67 4.06
N LEU A 263 15.04 -4.77 5.25
CA LEU A 263 14.16 -3.73 5.79
C LEU A 263 14.92 -2.41 5.96
N GLN A 264 16.12 -2.43 6.55
CA GLN A 264 16.96 -1.24 6.72
C GLN A 264 17.36 -0.61 5.39
N GLU A 265 17.78 -1.41 4.41
CA GLU A 265 18.16 -0.90 3.09
C GLU A 265 16.97 -0.30 2.33
N LEU A 266 15.78 -0.90 2.45
CA LEU A 266 14.56 -0.37 1.82
C LEU A 266 14.06 0.90 2.53
N GLU A 267 14.17 1.02 3.85
CA GLU A 267 13.84 2.27 4.56
C GLU A 267 14.83 3.39 4.21
N ASN A 268 16.14 3.10 4.13
CA ASN A 268 17.13 4.08 3.68
C ASN A 268 16.83 4.58 2.26
N LEU A 269 16.50 3.66 1.35
CA LEU A 269 16.10 4.02 -0.02
C LEU A 269 14.84 4.89 -0.02
N LYS A 270 13.83 4.54 0.79
CA LYS A 270 12.57 5.29 0.92
C LYS A 270 12.82 6.73 1.34
N GLU A 271 13.66 6.94 2.36
CA GLU A 271 13.99 8.28 2.86
C GLU A 271 14.69 9.13 1.79
N LEU A 272 15.66 8.55 1.08
CA LEU A 272 16.37 9.23 -0.01
C LEU A 272 15.42 9.64 -1.14
N LEU A 273 14.50 8.75 -1.52
CA LEU A 273 13.51 9.04 -2.55
C LEU A 273 12.49 10.08 -2.10
N LEU A 274 12.01 10.03 -0.86
CA LEU A 274 11.11 11.04 -0.29
C LEU A 274 11.74 12.43 -0.34
N ASN A 275 13.02 12.53 0.03
CA ASN A 275 13.77 13.78 -0.04
C ASN A 275 13.88 14.28 -1.50
N LYS A 276 14.09 13.38 -2.46
CA LYS A 276 14.14 13.73 -3.89
C LYS A 276 12.80 14.17 -4.47
N VAL A 277 11.72 13.49 -4.10
CA VAL A 277 10.36 13.88 -4.51
C VAL A 277 10.00 15.24 -3.92
N SER A 278 10.36 15.50 -2.66
CA SER A 278 10.19 16.82 -2.03
C SER A 278 11.00 17.91 -2.76
N GLU A 279 12.26 17.65 -3.10
CA GLU A 279 13.11 18.55 -3.90
C GLU A 279 12.47 18.86 -5.27
N TYR A 280 11.97 17.84 -5.97
CA TYR A 280 11.29 17.99 -7.24
C TYR A 280 10.00 18.82 -7.12
N ASN A 281 9.18 18.56 -6.10
CA ASN A 281 7.94 19.30 -5.88
C ASN A 281 8.21 20.78 -5.58
N GLN A 282 9.27 21.09 -4.83
CA GLN A 282 9.71 22.47 -4.62
C GLN A 282 10.14 23.14 -5.94
N ILE A 283 10.90 22.43 -6.78
CA ILE A 283 11.29 22.89 -8.11
C ILE A 283 10.06 23.16 -9.00
N MET A 284 9.08 22.26 -9.00
CA MET A 284 7.87 22.38 -9.80
C MET A 284 7.00 23.56 -9.36
N LEU A 285 6.91 23.85 -8.06
CA LEU A 285 6.23 25.05 -7.55
C LEU A 285 6.90 26.34 -8.05
N ILE A 286 8.24 26.39 -8.07
CA ILE A 286 9.00 27.53 -8.60
C ILE A 286 8.80 27.68 -10.10
N ASN A 287 8.77 26.58 -10.87
CA ASN A 287 8.49 26.64 -12.31
C ASN A 287 7.06 27.11 -12.59
N ARG A 288 6.05 26.62 -11.83
CA ARG A 288 4.64 26.99 -12.00
C ARG A 288 4.35 28.46 -11.71
N THR A 289 5.14 29.12 -10.86
CA THR A 289 5.04 30.57 -10.61
C THR A 289 5.57 31.42 -11.77
N LYS A 290 5.98 30.81 -12.91
CA LYS A 290 6.42 31.46 -14.16
C LYS A 290 7.55 32.49 -13.99
N LEU A 291 8.27 32.47 -12.87
CA LEU A 291 9.48 33.30 -12.71
C LEU A 291 10.56 32.89 -13.73
N ILE A 292 10.53 31.64 -14.19
CA ILE A 292 11.45 31.04 -15.15
C ILE A 292 10.62 30.20 -16.13
N ASP A 293 10.21 30.77 -17.26
CA ASP A 293 9.46 30.02 -18.28
C ASP A 293 10.40 28.99 -18.94
N SER A 294 10.27 27.72 -18.55
CA SER A 294 11.25 26.65 -18.83
C SER A 294 11.23 26.10 -20.25
N LYS A 295 10.45 26.70 -21.17
CA LYS A 295 10.46 26.32 -22.60
C LYS A 295 11.73 26.72 -23.33
N HIS A 296 12.58 27.56 -22.73
CA HIS A 296 13.80 28.04 -23.35
C HIS A 296 15.06 27.37 -22.77
N LYS A 297 15.94 26.91 -23.68
CA LYS A 297 17.24 26.29 -23.40
C LYS A 297 17.94 26.97 -22.21
N SER A 298 18.58 26.18 -21.36
CA SER A 298 19.36 26.60 -20.18
C SER A 298 20.31 27.79 -20.43
N SER A 299 20.81 27.95 -21.66
CA SER A 299 21.61 29.10 -22.08
C SER A 299 20.88 30.46 -22.02
N ILE A 300 19.58 30.51 -22.28
CA ILE A 300 18.76 31.73 -22.24
C ILE A 300 18.49 32.15 -20.80
N ILE A 301 18.30 31.18 -19.90
CA ILE A 301 18.10 31.44 -18.46
C ILE A 301 19.36 32.09 -17.87
N ILE A 302 20.55 31.59 -18.22
CA ILE A 302 21.83 32.16 -17.79
C ILE A 302 21.98 33.60 -18.32
N PHE A 303 21.65 33.84 -19.60
CA PHE A 303 21.70 35.18 -20.20
C PHE A 303 20.76 36.16 -19.50
N ASN A 304 19.54 35.73 -19.16
CA ASN A 304 18.58 36.55 -18.42
C ASN A 304 19.10 36.89 -17.02
N ILE A 305 19.68 35.93 -16.29
CA ILE A 305 20.32 36.20 -14.98
C ILE A 305 21.43 37.24 -15.11
N PHE A 306 22.32 37.10 -16.10
CA PHE A 306 23.38 38.08 -16.35
C PHE A 306 22.83 39.47 -16.68
N SER A 307 21.75 39.55 -17.45
CA SER A 307 21.11 40.82 -17.79
C SER A 307 20.52 41.53 -16.56
N TYR A 308 19.84 40.79 -15.67
CA TYR A 308 19.30 41.34 -14.42
C TYR A 308 20.39 41.79 -13.45
N LEU A 309 21.48 41.02 -13.35
CA LEU A 309 22.65 41.41 -12.58
C LEU A 309 23.31 42.67 -13.16
N ALA A 310 23.50 42.72 -14.48
CA ALA A 310 24.11 43.86 -15.16
C ALA A 310 23.28 45.15 -14.99
N ILE A 311 21.95 45.06 -15.09
CA ILE A 311 21.04 46.21 -14.86
C ILE A 311 21.16 46.69 -13.41
N SER A 312 21.12 45.77 -12.44
CA SER A 312 21.22 46.10 -11.01
C SER A 312 22.57 46.73 -10.65
N LEU A 313 23.65 46.22 -11.25
CA LEU A 313 25.01 46.69 -11.03
C LEU A 313 25.26 48.05 -11.70
N ASN A 314 24.72 48.26 -12.91
CA ASN A 314 24.73 49.57 -13.57
C ASN A 314 23.91 50.61 -12.79
N PHE A 315 22.75 50.23 -12.25
CA PHE A 315 21.96 51.10 -11.40
C PHE A 315 22.72 51.47 -10.12
N PHE A 316 23.36 50.49 -9.47
CA PHE A 316 24.24 50.75 -8.32
C PHE A 316 25.39 51.71 -8.66
N ILE A 317 26.08 51.53 -9.79
CA ILE A 317 27.14 52.44 -10.25
C ILE A 317 26.59 53.86 -10.49
N TYR A 318 25.39 53.97 -11.09
CA TYR A 318 24.73 55.27 -11.29
C TYR A 318 24.40 55.97 -9.97
N THR A 319 23.99 55.23 -8.94
CA THR A 319 23.70 55.80 -7.60
C THR A 319 24.94 56.38 -6.92
N LEU A 320 26.15 55.89 -7.24
CA LEU A 320 27.40 56.45 -6.71
C LEU A 320 27.69 57.87 -7.20
N ASN A 321 27.14 58.25 -8.36
CA ASN A 321 27.29 59.57 -8.99
C ASN A 321 26.25 60.62 -8.53
N LEU A 322 25.36 60.27 -7.59
CA LEU A 322 24.38 61.22 -7.05
C LEU A 322 25.05 62.17 -6.04
N ASN A 323 24.83 63.48 -6.23
CA ASN A 323 25.37 64.53 -5.36
C ASN A 323 24.67 64.63 -3.99
N ASN A 324 23.41 64.17 -3.88
CA ASN A 324 22.65 64.21 -2.63
C ASN A 324 22.89 62.95 -1.79
N GLN A 325 23.48 63.11 -0.61
CA GLN A 325 23.85 62.00 0.27
C GLN A 325 22.65 61.16 0.74
N TYR A 326 21.52 61.77 1.06
CA TYR A 326 20.33 61.03 1.51
C TYR A 326 19.73 60.17 0.41
N LEU A 327 19.64 60.70 -0.81
CA LEU A 327 19.21 59.94 -1.99
C LEU A 327 20.20 58.83 -2.34
N LYS A 328 21.50 59.09 -2.23
CA LYS A 328 22.56 58.10 -2.44
C LYS A 328 22.44 56.91 -1.47
N PHE A 329 22.23 57.16 -0.18
CA PHE A 329 22.02 56.07 0.79
C PHE A 329 20.74 55.27 0.51
N ALA A 330 19.60 55.95 0.30
CA ALA A 330 18.32 55.28 0.04
C ALA A 330 18.37 54.37 -1.20
N THR A 331 18.92 54.89 -2.31
CA THR A 331 19.05 54.15 -3.57
C THR A 331 20.08 53.02 -3.50
N ALA A 332 21.18 53.19 -2.76
CA ALA A 332 22.14 52.12 -2.50
C ALA A 332 21.51 50.97 -1.70
N THR A 333 20.73 51.27 -0.66
CA THR A 333 20.00 50.25 0.12
C THR A 333 19.01 49.48 -0.74
N ILE A 334 18.22 50.16 -1.57
CA ILE A 334 17.29 49.52 -2.51
C ILE A 334 18.03 48.60 -3.48
N SER A 335 19.17 49.04 -4.00
CA SER A 335 20.00 48.27 -4.94
C SER A 335 20.56 46.99 -4.31
N ILE A 336 21.00 47.07 -3.05
CA ILE A 336 21.49 45.91 -2.30
C ILE A 336 20.36 44.91 -2.04
N ILE A 337 19.18 45.40 -1.62
CA ILE A 337 18.00 44.56 -1.39
C ILE A 337 17.56 43.88 -2.68
N SER A 338 17.52 44.61 -3.81
CA SER A 338 17.16 44.02 -5.10
C SER A 338 18.16 42.96 -5.56
N LEU A 339 19.47 43.17 -5.30
CA LEU A 339 20.51 42.21 -5.65
C LEU A 339 20.39 40.93 -4.81
N LEU A 340 20.15 41.07 -3.51
CA LEU A 340 19.85 39.92 -2.63
C LEU A 340 18.58 39.19 -3.06
N ALA A 341 17.52 39.92 -3.43
CA ALA A 341 16.28 39.33 -3.94
C ALA A 341 16.52 38.54 -5.22
N ILE A 342 17.29 39.07 -6.19
CA ILE A 342 17.65 38.36 -7.43
C ILE A 342 18.42 37.07 -7.12
N ILE A 343 19.39 37.11 -6.20
CA ILE A 343 20.15 35.92 -5.81
C ILE A 343 19.22 34.86 -5.21
N TRP A 344 18.40 35.24 -4.24
CA TRP A 344 17.55 34.31 -3.49
C TRP A 344 16.38 33.77 -4.30
N TRP A 345 15.75 34.59 -5.14
CA TRP A 345 14.51 34.26 -5.83
C TRP A 345 14.71 33.77 -7.27
N ILE A 346 15.87 34.06 -7.88
CA ILE A 346 16.14 33.69 -9.28
C ILE A 346 17.35 32.76 -9.36
N ILE A 347 18.52 33.19 -8.87
CA ILE A 347 19.78 32.45 -9.09
C ILE A 347 19.78 31.11 -8.36
N ILE A 348 19.52 31.10 -7.05
CA ILE A 348 19.51 29.86 -6.26
C ILE A 348 18.50 28.85 -6.82
N PRO A 349 17.24 29.24 -7.11
CA PRO A 349 16.28 28.33 -7.75
C PRO A 349 16.71 27.78 -9.10
N VAL A 350 17.26 28.61 -10.01
CA VAL A 350 17.76 28.15 -11.31
C VAL A 350 18.89 27.15 -11.16
N ILE A 351 19.81 27.38 -10.23
CA ILE A 351 20.89 26.43 -9.93
C ILE A 351 20.30 25.11 -9.42
N LYS A 352 19.29 25.15 -8.54
CA LYS A 352 18.60 23.94 -8.06
C LYS A 352 17.92 23.18 -9.19
N ILE A 353 17.17 23.87 -10.06
CA ILE A 353 16.50 23.28 -11.22
C ILE A 353 17.51 22.65 -12.18
N SER A 354 18.58 23.36 -12.52
CA SER A 354 19.57 22.89 -13.50
C SER A 354 20.43 21.73 -13.00
N ARG A 355 20.65 21.63 -11.68
CA ARG A 355 21.41 20.54 -11.06
C ARG A 355 20.55 19.35 -10.66
N PHE A 356 19.23 19.49 -10.70
CA PHE A 356 18.34 18.42 -10.30
C PHE A 356 18.55 17.19 -11.20
N SER A 357 18.79 16.07 -10.54
CA SER A 357 18.90 14.76 -11.14
C SER A 357 18.09 13.81 -10.25
N TRP A 358 17.34 12.93 -10.91
CA TRP A 358 16.66 11.83 -10.24
C TRP A 358 17.64 10.81 -9.65
N GLU A 359 18.91 10.80 -10.08
CA GLU A 359 19.89 9.87 -9.53
C GLU A 359 20.16 10.13 -8.03
N ILE A 360 20.12 9.06 -7.23
CA ILE A 360 20.52 9.01 -5.81
C ILE A 360 21.81 8.24 -5.67
#